data_AF-A0A7S2VQV3-F1
#
_entry.id   AF-A0A7S2VQV3-F1
#
_cell.length_a   1.000
_cell.length_b   1.000
_cell.length_c   1.000
_cell.angle_alpha   90.00
_cell.angle_beta   90.00
_cell.angle_gamma   90.00
#
_symmetry.space_group_name_H-M   'P 1'
#
loop_
_entity.id
_entity.type
_entity.pdbx_description
1 polymer ?
#
loop_
_entity_poly.entity_id
_entity_poly.type
_entity_poly.pdbx_seq_one_letter_code
_entity_poly.pdbx_strand_id
1 'polypeptide(L)'
;ANPSPPLAQVKEFRGQSASDMLAQLLKSKVEPSPANAGKSSWDSGAVLDPMKPLAGYTVIDFCNVLAGPACGRMMAELGATVYKVGPKLPDHAPVVMVTWQ
;
A
#
# COMPACT_ATOMS: atom_id res chain seq x y z
N ALA A 1 -9.05 15.73 14.00
CA ALA A 1 -8.74 14.44 13.36
C ALA A 1 -9.62 14.34 12.14
N ASN A 2 -9.05 14.30 10.93
CA ASN A 2 -9.87 14.10 9.73
C ASN A 2 -10.45 12.68 9.76
N PRO A 3 -11.76 12.50 9.53
CA PRO A 3 -12.35 11.17 9.48
C PRO A 3 -11.71 10.39 8.33
N SER A 4 -11.38 9.13 8.59
CA SER A 4 -10.92 8.21 7.54
C SER A 4 -11.94 8.20 6.41
N PRO A 5 -11.51 8.20 5.13
CA PRO A 5 -12.45 8.02 4.03
C PRO A 5 -13.20 6.70 4.24
N PRO A 6 -14.52 6.64 3.96
CA PRO A 6 -15.29 5.43 4.13
C PRO A 6 -14.68 4.31 3.29
N LEU A 7 -14.27 3.22 3.94
CA LEU A 7 -13.79 2.04 3.23
C LEU A 7 -14.93 1.55 2.32
N ALA A 8 -14.65 1.42 1.02
CA ALA A 8 -15.62 0.89 0.07
C ALA A 8 -16.20 -0.43 0.61
N GLN A 9 -17.52 -0.60 0.49
CA GLN A 9 -18.21 -1.81 0.94
C GLN A 9 -17.49 -3.05 0.41
N VAL A 10 -16.96 -3.85 1.33
CA VAL A 10 -16.23 -5.07 0.99
C VAL A 10 -17.22 -6.07 0.45
N LYS A 11 -17.00 -6.56 -0.78
CA LYS A 11 -17.80 -7.64 -1.34
C LYS A 11 -17.44 -8.93 -0.59
N GLU A 12 -18.39 -9.48 0.15
CA GLU A 12 -18.19 -10.72 0.91
C GLU A 12 -18.08 -11.90 -0.07
N PHE A 13 -16.95 -12.60 -0.07
CA PHE A 13 -16.74 -13.80 -0.87
C PHE A 13 -16.97 -15.03 0.02
N ARG A 14 -17.99 -15.84 -0.28
CA ARG A 14 -18.33 -17.06 0.47
C ARG A 14 -17.91 -18.31 -0.31
N GLY A 15 -17.21 -19.23 0.35
CA GLY A 15 -16.80 -20.52 -0.22
C GLY A 15 -16.43 -21.52 0.89
N GLN A 16 -16.55 -22.82 0.61
CA GLN A 16 -16.14 -23.88 1.54
C GLN A 16 -14.63 -24.16 1.48
N SER A 17 -13.96 -23.74 0.41
CA SER A 17 -12.52 -23.94 0.17
C SER A 17 -11.85 -22.69 -0.44
N ALA A 18 -10.53 -22.58 -0.28
CA ALA A 18 -9.74 -21.49 -0.83
C ALA A 18 -9.76 -21.44 -2.38
N SER A 19 -9.88 -22.61 -3.04
CA SER A 19 -10.01 -22.71 -4.49
C SER A 19 -11.31 -22.10 -5.02
N ASP A 20 -12.41 -22.26 -4.29
CA ASP A 20 -13.70 -21.68 -4.69
C ASP A 20 -13.68 -20.15 -4.60
N MET A 21 -13.03 -19.62 -3.56
CA MET A 21 -12.83 -18.18 -3.40
C MET A 21 -11.93 -17.61 -4.50
N LEU A 22 -10.85 -18.32 -4.85
CA LEU A 22 -9.96 -17.93 -5.96
C LEU A 22 -10.70 -17.92 -7.30
N ALA A 23 -11.53 -18.93 -7.58
CA ALA A 23 -12.33 -18.98 -8.81
C ALA A 23 -13.34 -17.83 -8.91
N GLN A 24 -13.92 -17.41 -7.79
CA GLN A 24 -14.82 -16.24 -7.73
C GLN A 24 -14.05 -14.93 -7.96
N LEU A 25 -12.85 -14.78 -7.39
CA LEU A 25 -11.98 -13.63 -7.63
C LEU A 25 -11.58 -13.53 -9.11
N LEU A 26 -11.15 -14.64 -9.70
CA LEU A 26 -10.75 -14.69 -11.12
C LEU A 26 -11.92 -14.36 -12.07
N LYS A 27 -13.14 -14.79 -11.75
CA LYS A 27 -14.35 -14.39 -12.49
C LYS A 27 -14.68 -12.90 -12.36
N SER A 28 -14.30 -12.28 -11.25
CA SER A 28 -14.70 -10.91 -10.96
C SER A 28 -13.92 -9.84 -11.73
N LYS A 29 -12.78 -10.20 -12.40
CA LYS A 29 -11.88 -9.27 -13.11
C LYS A 29 -11.89 -7.87 -12.48
N VAL A 30 -11.56 -7.81 -11.19
CA VAL A 30 -11.36 -6.53 -10.54
C VAL A 30 -9.98 -6.07 -10.97
N GLU A 31 -9.95 -5.29 -12.04
CA GLU A 31 -8.80 -4.42 -12.27
C GLU A 31 -8.75 -3.50 -11.04
N PRO A 32 -7.64 -3.49 -10.27
CA PRO A 32 -7.54 -2.58 -9.15
C PRO A 32 -7.56 -1.17 -9.74
N SER A 33 -8.72 -0.52 -9.71
CA SER A 33 -8.82 0.91 -10.00
C SER A 33 -7.82 1.61 -9.09
N PRO A 34 -7.00 2.55 -9.59
CA PRO A 34 -6.03 3.26 -8.76
C PRO A 34 -6.73 3.73 -7.49
N ALA A 35 -6.30 3.17 -6.36
CA ALA A 35 -7.10 3.12 -5.13
C ALA A 35 -7.51 4.50 -4.65
N ASN A 36 -6.79 5.56 -5.06
CA ASN A 36 -7.19 6.95 -4.95
C ASN A 36 -6.45 7.79 -6.00
N ALA A 37 -7.07 8.09 -7.16
CA ALA A 37 -6.58 9.16 -8.03
C ALA A 37 -6.79 10.56 -7.40
N GLY A 38 -7.55 10.64 -6.31
CA GLY A 38 -7.81 11.87 -5.56
C GLY A 38 -6.78 12.09 -4.46
N LYS A 39 -6.25 13.32 -4.38
CA LYS A 39 -5.39 13.78 -3.29
C LYS A 39 -6.03 13.45 -1.95
N SER A 40 -5.34 12.63 -1.19
CA SER A 40 -5.73 12.27 0.15
C SER A 40 -5.34 13.41 1.10
N SER A 41 -6.10 13.61 2.19
CA SER A 41 -5.78 14.69 3.15
C SER A 41 -4.47 14.49 3.92
N TRP A 42 -3.82 13.35 3.71
CA TRP A 42 -2.56 12.92 4.30
C TRP A 42 -1.41 12.93 3.30
N ASP A 43 -1.67 13.27 2.03
CA ASP A 43 -0.63 13.49 1.04
C ASP A 43 0.11 14.80 1.39
N SER A 44 1.41 14.70 1.65
CA SER A 44 2.28 15.84 1.98
C SER A 44 2.49 16.84 0.83
N GLY A 45 1.66 16.80 -0.22
CA GLY A 45 1.83 17.59 -1.44
C GLY A 45 2.88 17.04 -2.41
N ALA A 46 3.33 15.80 -2.24
CA ALA A 46 4.22 15.16 -3.21
C ALA A 46 3.52 15.10 -4.58
N VAL A 47 4.11 15.76 -5.58
CA VAL A 47 3.58 15.73 -6.95
C VAL A 47 3.86 14.35 -7.53
N LEU A 48 2.81 13.53 -7.62
CA LEU A 48 2.90 12.25 -8.29
C LEU A 48 2.97 12.51 -9.80
N ASP A 49 3.99 11.98 -10.46
CA ASP A 49 4.07 12.00 -11.92
C ASP A 49 3.01 11.02 -12.46
N PRO A 50 1.99 11.52 -13.18
CA PRO A 50 0.87 10.70 -13.65
C PRO A 50 1.29 9.68 -14.71
N MET A 51 2.48 9.80 -15.30
CA MET A 51 2.99 8.88 -16.31
C MET A 51 3.68 7.65 -15.72
N LYS A 52 3.89 7.61 -14.40
CA LYS A 52 4.57 6.48 -13.78
C LYS A 52 3.65 5.26 -13.64
N PRO A 53 4.18 4.02 -13.74
CA PRO A 53 3.35 2.81 -13.82
C PRO A 53 2.41 2.57 -12.63
N LEU A 54 2.76 3.06 -11.44
CA LEU A 54 1.96 2.93 -10.21
C LEU A 54 1.37 4.27 -9.75
N ALA A 55 1.28 5.28 -10.62
CA ALA A 55 0.63 6.54 -10.30
C ALA A 55 -0.84 6.32 -9.85
N GLY A 56 -1.24 6.99 -8.77
CA GLY A 56 -2.59 6.88 -8.19
C GLY A 56 -2.84 5.63 -7.34
N TYR A 57 -1.85 4.74 -7.20
CA TYR A 57 -1.92 3.65 -6.24
C TYR A 57 -1.44 4.10 -4.87
N THR A 58 -2.15 3.63 -3.84
CA THR A 58 -1.80 3.84 -2.44
C THR A 58 -1.38 2.50 -1.84
N VAL A 59 -0.20 2.47 -1.21
CA VAL A 59 0.39 1.26 -0.59
C VAL A 59 0.61 1.52 0.89
N ILE A 60 0.24 0.55 1.73
CA ILE A 60 0.55 0.55 3.16
C ILE A 60 1.65 -0.50 3.39
N ASP A 61 2.83 -0.05 3.81
CA ASP A 61 4.00 -0.90 4.08
C ASP A 61 4.09 -1.22 5.58
N PHE A 62 3.81 -2.47 5.93
CA PHE A 62 3.97 -3.04 7.28
C PHE A 62 5.27 -3.83 7.47
N CYS A 63 6.10 -3.94 6.44
CA CYS A 63 7.27 -4.79 6.47
C CYS A 63 8.36 -4.24 7.40
N ASN A 64 9.33 -5.07 7.77
CA ASN A 64 10.48 -4.62 8.54
C ASN A 64 11.80 -5.08 7.88
N VAL A 65 12.91 -4.58 8.39
CA VAL A 65 14.27 -4.94 8.00
C VAL A 65 14.63 -4.45 6.60
N LEU A 66 14.70 -5.31 5.59
CA LEU A 66 15.31 -4.94 4.30
C LEU A 66 14.43 -5.27 3.10
N ALA A 67 14.05 -6.53 2.91
CA ALA A 67 13.36 -6.96 1.69
C ALA A 67 12.05 -6.20 1.45
N GLY A 68 11.19 -6.11 2.47
CA GLY A 68 9.92 -5.42 2.34
C GLY A 68 10.05 -3.89 2.19
N PRO A 69 10.83 -3.19 3.04
CA PRO A 69 11.09 -1.77 2.83
C PRO A 69 11.73 -1.44 1.47
N ALA A 70 12.58 -2.31 0.94
CA ALA A 70 13.13 -2.17 -0.42
C ALA A 70 12.03 -2.27 -1.50
N CYS A 71 11.08 -3.20 -1.34
CA CYS A 71 9.90 -3.25 -2.21
C CYS A 71 9.05 -1.98 -2.12
N GLY A 72 8.82 -1.45 -0.92
CA GLY A 72 8.10 -0.19 -0.72
C GLY A 72 8.78 1.00 -1.41
N ARG A 73 10.11 1.08 -1.31
CA ARG A 73 10.93 2.07 -2.03
C ARG A 73 10.71 1.98 -3.55
N MET A 74 10.83 0.77 -4.11
CA MET A 74 10.63 0.55 -5.56
C MET A 74 9.23 0.97 -6.02
N MET A 75 8.18 0.67 -5.23
CA MET A 75 6.82 1.10 -5.55
C MET A 75 6.67 2.63 -5.56
N ALA A 76 7.30 3.33 -4.62
CA ALA A 76 7.31 4.79 -4.59
C ALA A 76 8.04 5.39 -5.80
N GLU A 77 9.17 4.80 -6.20
CA GLU A 77 9.91 5.20 -7.40
C GLU A 77 9.06 5.06 -8.67
N LEU A 78 8.24 4.01 -8.73
CA LEU A 78 7.25 3.76 -9.77
C LEU A 78 5.95 4.58 -9.63
N GLY A 79 5.87 5.53 -8.69
CA GLY A 79 4.80 6.53 -8.61
C GLY A 79 3.67 6.24 -7.62
N ALA A 80 3.76 5.16 -6.83
CA ALA A 80 2.79 4.89 -5.78
C ALA A 80 2.98 5.82 -4.57
N THR A 81 1.90 6.16 -3.88
CA THR A 81 1.98 6.78 -2.55
C THR A 81 2.16 5.68 -1.50
N VAL A 82 3.33 5.61 -0.88
CA VAL A 82 3.69 4.53 0.05
C VAL A 82 3.75 5.07 1.47
N TYR A 83 2.98 4.46 2.36
CA TYR A 83 2.89 4.86 3.76
C TYR A 83 3.45 3.79 4.67
N LYS A 84 4.51 4.16 5.40
CA LYS A 84 5.16 3.27 6.35
C LYS A 84 4.34 3.19 7.63
N VAL A 85 3.94 1.98 8.01
CA VAL A 85 3.32 1.71 9.31
C VAL A 85 4.25 0.80 10.10
N GLY A 86 4.54 1.23 11.32
CA GLY A 86 5.41 0.50 12.23
C GLY A 86 5.19 0.96 13.67
N PRO A 87 5.81 0.26 14.63
CA PRO A 87 5.78 0.67 16.02
C PRO A 87 6.40 2.07 16.19
N LYS A 88 5.93 2.80 17.22
CA LYS A 88 6.45 4.16 17.52
C LYS A 88 7.93 4.15 17.91
N LEU A 89 8.42 3.02 18.39
CA LEU A 89 9.78 2.78 18.83
C LEU A 89 10.30 1.48 18.19
N PRO A 90 11.61 1.32 17.98
CA PRO A 90 12.17 0.07 17.49
C PRO A 90 11.91 -1.08 18.48
N ASP A 91 11.45 -2.23 17.99
CA ASP A 91 11.22 -3.43 18.83
C ASP A 91 12.52 -4.07 19.34
N HIS A 92 13.64 -3.72 18.72
CA HIS A 92 14.98 -4.16 19.09
C HIS A 92 15.96 -3.01 18.92
N ALA A 93 17.02 -3.00 19.72
CA ALA A 93 18.11 -2.05 19.54
C ALA A 93 18.61 -2.10 18.09
N PRO A 94 18.86 -0.95 17.44
CA PRO A 94 19.31 -0.93 16.06
C PRO A 94 20.70 -1.57 15.97
N VAL A 95 20.74 -2.85 15.59
CA VAL A 95 22.00 -3.60 15.41
C VAL A 95 22.71 -3.15 14.13
N VAL A 96 21.98 -2.55 13.20
CA VAL A 96 22.50 -1.95 11.97
C VAL A 96 21.83 -0.60 11.79
N MET A 97 22.58 0.49 11.99
CA MET A 97 22.15 1.82 11.56
C MET A 97 22.68 2.06 10.15
N VAL A 98 21.79 2.08 9.16
CA VAL A 98 22.11 2.60 7.83
C VAL A 98 22.03 4.12 7.91
N THR A 99 23.17 4.79 8.02
CA THR A 99 23.27 6.24 7.88
C THR A 99 23.24 6.58 6.40
N TRP A 100 22.22 7.31 5.96
CA TRP A 100 22.20 7.91 4.63
C TRP A 100 22.96 9.23 4.69
N GLN A 101 24.08 9.32 3.95
CA GLN A 101 24.73 10.60 3.61
C GLN A 101 24.13 11.16 2.33
#